data_AF-A0A817GEH8-F1
#
_entry.id   AF-A0A817GEH8-F1
#
_cell.length_a   1.000
_cell.length_b   1.000
_cell.length_c   1.000
_cell.angle_alpha   90.00
_cell.angle_beta   90.00
_cell.angle_gamma   90.00
#
_symmetry.space_group_name_H-M   'P 1'
#
loop_
_entity.id
_entity.type
_entity.pdbx_description
1 polymer ?
#
loop_
_entity_poly.entity_id
_entity_poly.type
_entity_poly.pdbx_seq_one_letter_code
_entity_poly.pdbx_strand_id
1 'polypeptide(L)'
;MAQIWLQDVHSYTNIFADMQLNHFYRWLQSTKSLLYEPALKRTIQVFMRKLLVQLLVELQRIGSTTIYGNLNKIILATKRWSLIDTRLYIKVILEHLQLKDLTSTICLELKSIYHCLWWFDDKNYCGFRIWSNAKGQIDDNIDNNDEEETIFDWNMIVYLPRVVQDYFETIM
;
A
#
# COMPACT_ATOMS: atom_id res chain seq x y z
N MET A 1 -26.48 1.88 -8.29
CA MET A 1 -26.53 1.59 -6.83
C MET A 1 -25.20 1.88 -6.15
N ALA A 2 -24.11 1.14 -6.42
CA ALA A 2 -22.80 1.42 -5.81
C ALA A 2 -22.30 2.86 -6.05
N GLN A 3 -22.53 3.40 -7.25
CA GLN A 3 -22.18 4.79 -7.59
C GLN A 3 -22.95 5.84 -6.77
N ILE A 4 -24.19 5.54 -6.36
CA ILE A 4 -25.01 6.42 -5.52
C ILE A 4 -24.44 6.44 -4.11
N TRP A 5 -24.11 5.27 -3.55
CA TRP A 5 -23.45 5.20 -2.24
C TRP A 5 -22.09 5.90 -2.24
N LEU A 6 -21.32 5.76 -3.32
CA LEU A 6 -20.02 6.42 -3.46
C LEU A 6 -20.18 7.95 -3.51
N GLN A 7 -21.20 8.44 -4.22
CA GLN A 7 -21.55 9.87 -4.23
C GLN A 7 -22.03 10.33 -2.84
N ASP A 8 -22.85 9.54 -2.14
CA ASP A 8 -23.35 9.88 -0.80
C ASP A 8 -22.23 9.91 0.26
N VAL A 9 -21.22 9.05 0.13
CA VAL A 9 -20.02 9.09 0.99
C VAL A 9 -19.23 10.38 0.73
N HIS A 10 -19.01 10.73 -0.54
CA HIS A 10 -18.28 11.96 -0.90
C HIS A 10 -19.03 13.24 -0.55
N SER A 11 -20.35 13.29 -0.77
CA SER A 11 -21.15 14.51 -0.60
C SER A 11 -21.69 14.70 0.81
N TYR A 12 -22.03 13.63 1.52
CA TYR A 12 -22.73 13.71 2.81
C TYR A 12 -21.97 13.08 3.97
N THR A 13 -20.78 12.51 3.76
CA THR A 13 -20.02 11.77 4.79
C THR A 13 -20.88 10.73 5.53
N ASN A 14 -21.77 10.07 4.78
CA ASN A 14 -22.75 9.15 5.38
C ASN A 14 -22.09 7.83 5.79
N ILE A 15 -22.00 7.62 7.10
CA ILE A 15 -21.41 6.43 7.73
C ILE A 15 -22.14 5.15 7.30
N PHE A 16 -23.45 5.20 7.08
CA PHE A 16 -24.22 4.04 6.63
C PHE A 16 -23.86 3.67 5.19
N ALA A 17 -23.67 4.64 4.31
CA ALA A 17 -23.26 4.38 2.93
C ALA A 17 -21.86 3.74 2.87
N ASP A 18 -20.94 4.19 3.72
CA ASP A 18 -19.60 3.61 3.85
C ASP A 18 -19.65 2.15 4.39
N MET A 19 -20.48 1.90 5.42
CA MET A 19 -20.72 0.54 5.90
C MET A 19 -21.30 -0.36 4.78
N GLN A 20 -22.29 0.13 4.02
CA GLN A 20 -22.86 -0.64 2.92
C GLN A 20 -21.84 -0.93 1.81
N LEU A 21 -20.96 0.02 1.49
CA LEU A 21 -19.90 -0.17 0.50
C LEU A 21 -18.93 -1.28 0.92
N ASN A 22 -18.48 -1.24 2.19
CA ASN A 22 -17.61 -2.26 2.78
C ASN A 22 -18.29 -3.63 2.84
N HIS A 23 -19.56 -3.68 3.24
CA HIS A 23 -20.34 -4.93 3.28
C HIS A 23 -20.60 -5.50 1.88
N PHE A 24 -20.83 -4.65 0.88
CA PHE A 24 -21.02 -5.07 -0.51
C PHE A 24 -19.80 -5.82 -1.04
N TYR A 25 -18.59 -5.29 -0.81
CA TYR A 25 -17.36 -5.97 -1.20
C TYR A 25 -17.19 -7.33 -0.50
N ARG A 26 -17.47 -7.40 0.82
CA ARG A 26 -17.42 -8.66 1.60
C ARG A 26 -18.46 -9.67 1.12
N TRP A 27 -19.68 -9.23 0.87
CA TRP A 27 -20.79 -10.05 0.36
C TRP A 27 -20.44 -10.68 -0.99
N LEU A 28 -19.81 -9.90 -1.88
CA LEU A 28 -19.40 -10.36 -3.21
C LEU A 28 -18.27 -11.41 -3.17
N GLN A 29 -17.44 -11.40 -2.13
CA GLN A 29 -16.37 -12.39 -1.97
C GLN A 29 -16.81 -13.70 -1.29
N SER A 30 -17.86 -13.63 -0.46
CA SER A 30 -18.36 -14.77 0.31
C SER A 30 -19.10 -15.77 -0.57
N THR A 31 -18.73 -17.05 -0.50
CA THR A 31 -19.43 -18.14 -1.21
C THR A 31 -20.77 -18.53 -0.56
N LYS A 32 -21.03 -18.04 0.66
CA LYS A 32 -22.25 -18.31 1.43
C LYS A 32 -23.32 -17.24 1.25
N SER A 33 -23.06 -16.20 0.45
CA SER A 33 -24.03 -15.13 0.24
C SER A 33 -25.16 -15.59 -0.67
N LEU A 34 -26.38 -15.08 -0.41
CA LEU A 34 -27.47 -15.20 -1.39
C LEU A 34 -27.05 -14.50 -2.68
N LEU A 35 -27.33 -15.11 -3.84
CA LEU A 35 -26.94 -14.63 -5.17
C LEU A 35 -25.42 -14.61 -5.42
N TYR A 36 -24.66 -15.48 -4.74
CA TYR A 36 -23.24 -15.66 -5.06
C TYR A 36 -23.06 -16.14 -6.52
N GLU A 37 -22.38 -15.31 -7.32
CA GLU A 37 -22.01 -15.66 -8.69
C GLU A 37 -20.47 -15.70 -8.83
N PRO A 38 -19.89 -16.88 -9.13
CA PRO A 38 -18.44 -17.01 -9.24
C PRO A 38 -17.87 -16.28 -10.47
N ALA A 39 -18.65 -16.10 -11.53
CA ALA A 39 -18.24 -15.33 -12.72
C ALA A 39 -18.05 -13.85 -12.38
N LEU A 40 -19.01 -13.24 -11.66
CA LEU A 40 -18.92 -11.85 -11.21
C LEU A 40 -17.68 -11.61 -10.32
N LYS A 41 -17.44 -12.49 -9.34
CA LYS A 41 -16.25 -12.42 -8.48
C LYS A 41 -14.95 -12.45 -9.29
N ARG A 42 -14.84 -13.38 -10.27
CA ARG A 42 -13.67 -13.48 -11.14
C ARG A 42 -13.47 -12.22 -11.98
N THR A 43 -14.54 -11.70 -12.57
CA THR A 43 -14.52 -10.48 -13.38
C THR A 43 -14.02 -9.28 -12.59
N ILE A 44 -14.51 -9.09 -11.36
CA ILE A 44 -14.04 -8.01 -10.48
C ILE A 44 -12.56 -8.18 -10.12
N GLN A 45 -12.12 -9.40 -9.79
CA GLN A 45 -10.70 -9.67 -9.53
C GLN A 45 -9.81 -9.39 -10.76
N VAL A 46 -10.30 -9.68 -11.96
CA VAL A 46 -9.59 -9.33 -13.20
C VAL A 46 -9.49 -7.81 -13.35
N PHE A 47 -10.57 -7.07 -13.11
CA PHE A 47 -10.53 -5.61 -13.17
C PHE A 47 -9.62 -5.00 -12.10
N MET A 48 -9.63 -5.52 -10.86
CA MET A 48 -8.70 -5.07 -9.81
C MET A 48 -7.24 -5.30 -10.21
N ARG A 49 -6.91 -6.46 -10.78
CA ARG A 49 -5.56 -6.74 -11.29
C ARG A 49 -5.18 -5.81 -12.45
N LYS A 50 -6.10 -5.58 -13.39
CA LYS A 50 -5.86 -4.66 -14.51
C LYS A 50 -5.60 -3.24 -14.01
N LEU A 51 -6.39 -2.77 -13.05
CA LEU A 51 -6.23 -1.46 -12.42
C LEU A 51 -4.91 -1.36 -11.66
N LEU A 52 -4.50 -2.40 -10.93
CA LEU A 52 -3.19 -2.45 -10.28
C LEU A 52 -2.05 -2.35 -11.31
N VAL A 53 -2.09 -3.15 -12.37
CA VAL A 53 -1.06 -3.10 -13.43
C VAL A 53 -1.01 -1.73 -14.09
N GLN A 54 -2.17 -1.15 -14.39
CA GLN A 54 -2.25 0.19 -14.95
C GLN A 54 -1.64 1.22 -14.00
N LEU A 55 -1.94 1.16 -12.70
CA LEU A 55 -1.35 2.04 -11.69
C LEU A 55 0.18 1.90 -11.64
N LEU A 56 0.71 0.67 -11.69
CA LEU A 56 2.15 0.43 -11.70
C LEU A 56 2.84 0.99 -12.95
N VAL A 57 2.21 0.86 -14.12
CA VAL A 57 2.73 1.46 -15.37
C VAL A 57 2.77 2.98 -15.28
N GLU A 58 1.77 3.61 -14.68
CA GLU A 58 1.78 5.06 -14.47
C GLU A 58 2.89 5.50 -13.51
N LEU A 59 3.10 4.77 -12.42
CA LEU A 59 4.20 5.04 -11.48
C LEU A 59 5.57 4.91 -12.17
N GLN A 60 5.73 3.90 -13.02
CA GLN A 60 6.93 3.73 -13.85
C GLN A 60 7.12 4.90 -14.83
N ARG A 61 6.03 5.40 -15.43
CA ARG A 61 6.05 6.55 -16.34
C ARG A 61 6.49 7.84 -15.65
N ILE A 62 6.17 8.03 -14.37
CA ILE A 62 6.62 9.16 -13.54
C ILE A 62 8.10 9.01 -13.11
N GLY A 63 8.73 7.87 -13.41
CA GLY A 63 10.13 7.60 -13.12
C GLY A 63 10.39 6.81 -11.84
N SER A 64 9.35 6.31 -11.17
CA SER A 64 9.50 5.43 -10.01
C SER A 64 9.76 3.99 -10.45
N THR A 65 10.71 3.31 -9.82
CA THR A 65 10.89 1.87 -10.07
C THR A 65 10.05 1.08 -9.07
N THR A 66 9.12 0.26 -9.56
CA THR A 66 8.31 -0.61 -8.68
C THR A 66 9.12 -1.85 -8.28
N ILE A 67 9.30 -2.06 -6.98
CA ILE A 67 9.95 -3.28 -6.44
C ILE A 67 8.91 -4.38 -6.22
N TYR A 68 7.78 -4.01 -5.61
CA TYR A 68 6.72 -4.93 -5.25
C TYR A 68 5.36 -4.24 -5.35
N GLY A 69 4.33 -4.97 -5.77
CA GLY A 69 2.97 -4.47 -5.87
C GLY A 69 1.94 -5.56 -5.64
N ASN A 70 1.06 -5.34 -4.67
CA ASN A 70 -0.14 -6.10 -4.40
C ASN A 70 -1.32 -5.13 -4.29
N LEU A 71 -2.56 -5.63 -4.29
CA LEU A 71 -3.78 -4.82 -4.19
C LEU A 71 -3.82 -3.95 -2.91
N ASN A 72 -3.07 -4.32 -1.88
CA ASN A 72 -3.07 -3.64 -0.58
C ASN A 72 -1.77 -2.85 -0.28
N LYS A 73 -0.69 -3.08 -1.03
CA LYS A 73 0.64 -2.51 -0.73
C LYS A 73 1.46 -2.39 -2.01
N ILE A 74 2.08 -1.24 -2.20
CA ILE A 74 3.04 -0.99 -3.29
C ILE A 74 4.34 -0.49 -2.67
N ILE A 75 5.48 -0.99 -3.16
CA ILE A 75 6.82 -0.58 -2.75
C ILE A 75 7.51 0.02 -3.96
N LEU A 76 7.94 1.27 -3.80
CA LEU A 76 8.58 2.06 -4.84
C LEU A 76 10.01 2.42 -4.43
N ALA A 77 10.93 2.32 -5.39
CA ALA A 77 12.27 2.89 -5.28
C ALA A 77 12.27 4.28 -5.93
N THR A 78 12.45 5.31 -5.11
CA THR A 78 12.46 6.73 -5.51
C THR A 78 13.82 7.20 -6.04
N LYS A 79 14.90 6.43 -5.82
CA LYS A 79 16.29 6.75 -6.20
C LYS A 79 16.79 8.10 -5.65
N ARG A 80 16.19 8.59 -4.57
CA ARG A 80 16.58 9.84 -3.89
C ARG A 80 17.22 9.52 -2.54
N TRP A 81 18.23 10.29 -2.17
CA TRP A 81 18.98 10.11 -0.92
C TRP A 81 18.41 10.93 0.23
N SER A 82 17.84 12.10 -0.07
CA SER A 82 17.23 12.98 0.94
C SER A 82 15.79 12.57 1.26
N LEU A 83 15.46 12.58 2.55
CA LEU A 83 14.10 12.34 3.03
C LEU A 83 13.13 13.41 2.55
N ILE A 84 13.55 14.67 2.56
CA ILE A 84 12.74 15.81 2.16
C ILE A 84 12.36 15.67 0.69
N ASP A 85 13.34 15.40 -0.17
CA ASP A 85 13.11 15.20 -1.60
C ASP A 85 12.20 13.99 -1.86
N THR A 86 12.33 12.94 -1.05
CA THR A 86 11.48 11.74 -1.14
C THR A 86 10.04 12.05 -0.77
N ARG A 87 9.80 12.80 0.31
CA ARG A 87 8.46 13.23 0.73
C ARG A 87 7.80 14.12 -0.32
N LEU A 88 8.53 15.11 -0.84
CA LEU A 88 8.05 15.98 -1.92
C LEU A 88 7.73 15.17 -3.19
N TYR A 89 8.59 14.23 -3.56
CA TYR A 89 8.36 13.37 -4.71
C TYR A 89 7.09 12.51 -4.55
N ILE A 90 6.85 11.94 -3.36
CA ILE A 90 5.64 11.17 -3.07
C ILE A 90 4.40 12.07 -3.14
N LYS A 91 4.45 13.29 -2.61
CA LYS A 91 3.35 14.26 -2.71
C LYS A 91 2.96 14.53 -4.17
N VAL A 92 3.96 14.79 -5.02
CA VAL A 92 3.74 15.00 -6.47
C VAL A 92 3.13 13.77 -7.14
N ILE A 93 3.56 12.56 -6.77
CA ILE A 93 2.94 11.32 -7.28
C ILE A 93 1.48 11.23 -6.87
N LEU A 94 1.16 11.47 -5.60
CA LEU A 94 -0.21 11.39 -5.10
C LEU A 94 -1.13 12.40 -5.79
N GLU A 95 -0.68 13.64 -5.94
CA GLU A 95 -1.39 14.67 -6.69
C GLU A 95 -1.59 14.28 -8.16
N HIS A 96 -0.55 13.74 -8.82
CA HIS A 96 -0.66 13.28 -10.20
C HIS A 96 -1.66 12.13 -10.38
N LEU A 97 -1.73 11.21 -9.42
CA LEU A 97 -2.67 10.09 -9.44
C LEU A 97 -4.11 10.54 -9.17
N GLN A 98 -4.31 11.57 -8.36
CA GLN A 98 -5.64 12.14 -8.12
C GLN A 98 -6.18 12.87 -9.34
N LEU A 99 -5.32 13.52 -10.15
CA LEU A 99 -5.73 14.23 -11.36
C LEU A 99 -6.25 13.32 -12.48
N LYS A 100 -5.96 12.02 -12.43
CA LYS A 100 -6.34 11.08 -13.50
C LYS A 100 -7.65 10.36 -13.14
N ASP A 101 -8.65 10.48 -14.00
CA ASP A 101 -10.02 9.98 -13.76
C ASP A 101 -10.10 8.52 -13.29
N LEU A 102 -9.29 7.61 -13.88
CA LEU A 102 -9.29 6.18 -13.54
C LEU A 102 -8.71 5.85 -12.15
N THR A 103 -7.83 6.71 -11.62
CA THR A 103 -7.16 6.53 -10.33
C THR A 103 -7.68 7.46 -9.24
N SER A 104 -8.55 8.41 -9.60
CA SER A 104 -9.22 9.35 -8.69
C SER A 104 -9.94 8.68 -7.52
N THR A 105 -10.51 7.50 -7.74
CA THR A 105 -11.25 6.74 -6.71
C THR A 105 -10.32 5.95 -5.77
N ILE A 106 -9.03 5.85 -6.09
CA ILE A 106 -8.07 5.07 -5.30
C ILE A 106 -7.44 6.00 -4.26
N CYS A 107 -7.65 5.68 -2.98
CA CYS A 107 -6.94 6.34 -1.90
C CYS A 107 -5.59 5.64 -1.68
N LEU A 108 -4.49 6.37 -1.86
CA LEU A 108 -3.14 5.90 -1.56
C LEU A 108 -2.59 6.74 -0.41
N GLU A 109 -2.09 6.05 0.61
CA GLU A 109 -1.49 6.68 1.78
C GLU A 109 -0.04 6.20 1.94
N LEU A 110 0.85 7.14 2.26
CA LEU A 110 2.23 6.82 2.60
C LEU A 110 2.28 6.21 4.00
N LYS A 111 2.62 4.92 4.08
CA LYS A 111 2.73 4.20 5.36
C LYS A 111 4.12 4.26 6.01
N SER A 112 5.17 4.22 5.19
CA SER A 112 6.55 4.06 5.68
C SER A 112 7.55 4.44 4.59
N ILE A 113 8.60 5.16 4.97
CA ILE A 113 9.78 5.41 4.14
C ILE A 113 10.91 4.53 4.66
N TYR A 114 11.71 3.99 3.76
CA TYR A 114 12.91 3.21 4.09
C TYR A 114 14.12 3.87 3.46
N HIS A 115 15.20 4.03 4.22
CA HIS A 115 16.49 4.49 3.66
C HIS A 115 17.14 3.38 2.83
N CYS A 116 17.14 2.16 3.39
CA CYS A 116 17.55 0.95 2.70
C CYS A 116 16.53 -0.15 3.02
N LEU A 117 16.18 -0.95 2.01
CA LEU A 117 15.25 -2.06 2.14
C LEU A 117 15.81 -3.28 1.41
N TRP A 118 16.03 -4.35 2.16
CA TRP A 118 16.21 -5.70 1.64
C TRP A 118 14.87 -6.40 1.62
N TRP A 119 14.37 -6.64 0.43
CA TRP A 119 13.06 -7.24 0.19
C TRP A 119 13.21 -8.64 -0.37
N PHE A 120 12.68 -9.64 0.34
CA PHE A 120 12.58 -11.02 -0.16
C PHE A 120 11.12 -11.38 -0.45
N ASP A 121 10.23 -11.23 0.53
CA ASP A 121 8.78 -11.40 0.36
C ASP A 121 7.96 -10.54 1.35
N ASP A 122 6.63 -10.68 1.36
CA ASP A 122 5.74 -9.89 2.24
C ASP A 122 5.98 -10.11 3.75
N LYS A 123 6.59 -11.23 4.14
CA LYS A 123 6.86 -11.65 5.52
C LYS A 123 8.35 -11.71 5.85
N ASN A 124 9.21 -11.47 4.86
CA ASN A 124 10.65 -11.58 4.93
C ASN A 124 11.25 -10.33 4.29
N TYR A 125 11.50 -9.31 5.12
CA TYR A 125 12.16 -8.09 4.71
C TYR A 125 12.90 -7.44 5.88
N CYS A 126 13.92 -6.68 5.54
CA CYS A 126 14.76 -5.98 6.48
C CYS A 126 15.02 -4.57 5.97
N GLY A 127 15.08 -3.57 6.84
CA GLY A 127 15.45 -2.23 6.42
C GLY A 127 15.43 -1.19 7.53
N PHE A 128 16.08 -0.07 7.24
CA PHE A 128 16.04 1.11 8.09
C PHE A 128 14.78 1.89 7.75
N ARG A 129 13.75 1.72 8.59
CA ARG A 129 12.50 2.44 8.48
C ARG A 129 12.63 3.77 9.18
N ILE A 130 12.18 4.81 8.50
CA ILE A 130 12.13 6.15 9.06
C ILE A 130 10.69 6.36 9.49
N TRP A 131 10.49 6.48 10.80
CA TRP A 131 9.16 6.71 11.33
C TRP A 131 8.81 8.18 11.21
N SER A 132 8.02 8.51 10.19
CA SER A 132 7.34 9.80 10.21
C SER A 132 6.18 9.68 11.18
N ASN A 133 6.29 10.39 12.30
CA ASN A 133 5.24 10.64 13.30
C ASN A 133 3.91 11.11 12.68
N ALA A 134 3.92 11.57 11.42
CA ALA A 134 2.76 12.05 10.73
C ALA A 134 1.95 10.90 10.12
N LYS A 135 0.90 10.48 10.83
CA LYS A 135 -0.28 9.89 10.22
C LYS A 135 -0.75 10.81 9.07
N GLY A 136 -0.39 10.47 7.83
CA GLY A 136 -0.97 11.06 6.62
C GLY A 136 -0.72 12.57 6.36
N GLN A 137 0.02 13.29 7.20
CA GLN A 137 0.33 14.71 6.96
C GLN A 137 1.77 14.89 6.49
N ILE A 138 1.92 15.31 5.24
CA ILE A 138 3.19 15.83 4.72
C ILE A 138 3.34 17.24 5.30
N ASP A 139 3.59 17.33 6.61
CA ASP A 139 3.91 18.59 7.25
C ASP A 139 5.31 19.02 6.82
N ASP A 140 5.40 20.25 6.31
CA ASP A 140 6.63 20.94 5.89
C ASP A 140 7.53 21.33 7.09
N ASN A 141 7.09 21.05 8.31
CA ASN A 141 7.88 21.27 9.51
C ASN A 141 8.82 20.09 9.74
N ILE A 142 10.10 20.36 9.49
CA ILE A 142 11.25 19.48 9.74
C ILE A 142 11.36 19.32 11.26
N ASP A 143 10.63 18.36 11.83
CA ASP A 143 10.93 17.91 13.18
C ASP A 143 12.17 17.00 13.06
N ASN A 144 13.29 17.40 13.68
CA ASN A 144 14.55 16.64 13.67
C ASN A 144 14.45 15.33 14.48
N ASN A 145 13.24 14.86 14.75
CA ASN A 145 12.90 13.69 15.56
C ASN A 145 12.37 12.53 14.68
N ASP A 146 12.78 12.47 13.41
CA ASP A 146 12.56 11.29 12.59
C ASP A 146 13.46 10.17 13.15
N GLU A 147 12.90 9.32 14.02
CA GLU A 147 13.60 8.17 14.58
C GLU A 147 13.77 7.09 13.51
N GLU A 148 15.01 6.63 13.33
CA GLU A 148 15.35 5.50 12.47
C GLU A 148 15.16 4.20 13.27
N GLU A 149 14.15 3.43 12.90
CA GLU A 149 13.92 2.09 13.44
C GLU A 149 14.45 1.05 12.46
N THR A 150 15.32 0.16 12.94
CA THR A 150 15.76 -0.96 12.09
C THR A 150 14.76 -2.11 12.23
N ILE A 151 14.11 -2.45 11.13
CA ILE A 151 13.15 -3.57 11.08
C ILE A 151 13.85 -4.80 10.54
N PHE A 152 13.75 -5.89 11.28
CA PHE A 152 14.19 -7.22 10.88
C PHE A 152 13.02 -8.20 11.01
N ASP A 153 12.20 -8.29 9.97
CA ASP A 153 11.08 -9.23 9.90
C ASP A 153 11.49 -10.42 9.04
N TRP A 154 12.03 -11.47 9.65
CA TRP A 154 12.44 -12.72 8.97
C TRP A 154 11.62 -13.90 9.46
N ASN A 155 10.39 -14.04 8.95
CA ASN A 155 9.53 -15.19 9.27
C ASN A 155 10.13 -16.55 8.83
N MET A 156 11.10 -16.54 7.91
CA MET A 156 11.82 -17.76 7.50
C MET A 156 12.60 -18.43 8.64
N ILE A 157 13.00 -17.68 9.68
CA ILE A 157 13.73 -18.21 10.84
C ILE A 157 12.95 -19.36 11.50
N VAL A 158 11.63 -19.23 11.60
CA VAL A 158 10.75 -20.22 12.25
C VAL A 158 10.81 -21.59 11.58
N TYR A 159 11.14 -21.64 10.29
CA TYR A 159 11.20 -22.88 9.51
C TYR A 159 12.60 -23.50 9.44
N LEU A 160 13.63 -22.80 9.95
CA LEU A 160 15.00 -23.32 10.00
C LEU A 160 15.18 -24.30 11.17
N PRO A 161 16.09 -25.29 11.06
CA PRO A 161 16.45 -26.15 12.18
C PRO A 161 17.00 -25.33 13.35
N ARG A 162 16.66 -25.71 14.60
CA ARG A 162 17.05 -24.96 15.82
C ARG A 162 18.53 -24.59 15.89
N VAL A 163 19.41 -25.49 15.45
CA VAL A 163 20.87 -25.27 15.46
C VAL A 163 21.28 -24.08 14.59
N VAL A 164 20.54 -23.77 13.53
CA VAL A 164 20.84 -22.69 12.56
C VAL A 164 20.12 -21.39 12.94
N GLN A 165 19.06 -21.45 13.74
CA GLN A 165 18.30 -20.27 14.18
C GLN A 165 19.19 -19.32 14.99
N ASP A 166 19.94 -19.85 15.96
CA ASP A 166 20.84 -19.07 16.82
C ASP A 166 21.93 -18.34 15.99
N TYR A 167 22.46 -18.99 14.96
CA TYR A 167 23.42 -18.36 14.05
C TYR A 167 22.77 -17.27 13.20
N PHE A 168 21.55 -17.49 12.73
CA PHE A 168 20.85 -16.53 11.89
C PHE A 168 20.53 -15.24 12.65
N GLU A 169 20.08 -15.35 13.91
CA GLU A 169 19.85 -14.20 14.80
C GLU A 169 21.13 -13.44 15.15
N THR A 170 22.30 -14.09 15.09
CA THR A 170 23.58 -13.45 15.40
C THR A 170 24.19 -12.72 14.19
N ILE A 171 23.90 -13.19 12.97
CA ILE A 171 24.52 -12.69 11.73
C ILE A 171 23.73 -11.53 11.10
N MET A 172 22.40 -11.51 11.25
CA MET A 172 21.50 -10.51 10.69
C MET A 172 21.07 -9.51 11.75
#